data_AF-A0A3D5RA56-F1
#
_entry.id   AF-A0A3D5RA56-F1
#
_cell.length_a   1.000
_cell.length_b   1.000
_cell.length_c   1.000
_cell.angle_alpha   90.00
_cell.angle_beta   90.00
_cell.angle_gamma   90.00
#
_symmetry.space_group_name_H-M   'P 1'
#
loop_
_entity.id
_entity.type
_entity.pdbx_description
1 polymer ?
#
loop_
_entity_poly.entity_id
_entity_poly.type
_entity_poly.pdbx_seq_one_letter_code
_entity_poly.pdbx_strand_id
1 'polypeptide(L)'
;KGIIHTINDNLGDVVKGEKYNLIYGVEEINEIMSGLNFKISPFSFFQTNTSGAEKLYEVIEEYAGDIENKVIYDLYSGTGTIAQVMAKKAKKVYGIEIVEEAVEKA
;
A
#
# COMPACT_ATOMS: atom_id res chain seq x y z
N LYS A 1 -13.34 13.44 2.38
CA LYS A 1 -13.07 13.74 3.81
C LYS A 1 -13.92 12.81 4.65
N GLY A 2 -13.41 12.28 5.76
CA GLY A 2 -14.15 11.41 6.66
C GLY A 2 -13.73 11.59 8.11
N ILE A 3 -14.58 11.14 9.03
CA ILE A 3 -14.30 11.05 10.47
C ILE A 3 -14.53 9.59 10.85
N ILE A 4 -13.50 8.94 11.38
CA ILE A 4 -13.52 7.55 11.79
C ILE A 4 -13.17 7.48 13.27
N HIS A 5 -14.00 6.80 14.05
CA HIS A 5 -13.74 6.53 15.45
C HIS A 5 -13.27 5.09 15.62
N THR A 6 -12.02 4.95 16.02
CA THR A 6 -11.38 3.67 16.32
C THR A 6 -11.49 3.38 17.81
N ILE A 7 -11.76 2.12 18.16
CA ILE A 7 -11.85 1.65 19.54
C ILE A 7 -10.74 0.61 19.74
N ASN A 8 -9.94 0.81 20.78
CA ASN A 8 -8.91 -0.11 21.22
C ASN A 8 -8.93 -0.17 22.74
N ASP A 9 -9.30 -1.33 23.30
CA ASP A 9 -9.36 -1.56 24.76
C ASP A 9 -8.20 -2.47 25.22
N ASN A 10 -7.20 -2.69 24.36
CA ASN A 10 -6.06 -3.54 24.69
C ASN A 10 -5.08 -2.85 25.63
N LEU A 11 -4.47 -3.66 26.49
CA LEU A 11 -3.28 -3.29 27.25
C LEU A 11 -2.06 -3.34 26.32
N GLY A 12 -1.69 -2.20 25.73
CA GLY A 12 -0.49 -2.08 24.92
C GLY A 12 -0.34 -0.72 24.24
N ASP A 13 0.89 -0.38 23.86
CA ASP A 13 1.23 0.88 23.15
C ASP A 13 1.07 0.75 21.63
N VAL A 14 0.17 -0.13 21.18
CA VAL A 14 -0.07 -0.39 19.76
C VAL A 14 -1.36 0.29 19.35
N VAL A 15 -1.27 1.16 18.35
CA VAL A 15 -2.45 1.78 17.72
C VAL A 15 -3.06 0.78 16.74
N LYS A 16 -3.77 -0.23 17.25
CA LYS A 16 -4.55 -1.18 16.45
C LYS A 16 -6.02 -1.04 16.85
N GLY A 17 -6.85 -0.57 15.93
CA GLY A 17 -8.29 -0.52 16.15
C GLY A 17 -8.85 -1.94 16.08
N GLU A 18 -9.41 -2.44 17.17
CA GLU A 18 -10.14 -3.71 17.14
C GLU A 18 -11.45 -3.56 16.36
N LYS A 19 -12.03 -2.36 16.46
CA LYS A 19 -13.24 -1.93 15.78
C LYS A 19 -13.07 -0.48 15.36
N TYR A 20 -13.72 -0.12 14.27
CA TYR A 20 -13.86 1.27 13.88
C TYR A 20 -15.27 1.53 13.35
N ASN A 21 -15.72 2.77 13.51
CA ASN A 21 -17.01 3.23 13.03
C ASN A 21 -16.79 4.47 12.17
N LEU A 22 -17.31 4.45 10.94
CA LEU A 22 -17.42 5.65 10.12
C LEU A 22 -18.51 6.55 10.70
N ILE A 23 -18.11 7.69 11.24
CA ILE A 23 -19.04 8.69 11.79
C ILE A 23 -19.58 9.57 10.66
N TYR A 24 -18.72 9.93 9.70
CA TYR A 24 -19.06 10.84 8.62
C TYR A 24 -18.14 10.66 7.42
N GLY A 25 -18.67 10.81 6.21
CA GLY A 25 -17.89 10.93 4.98
C GLY A 25 -17.55 9.59 4.33
N VAL A 26 -16.27 9.38 4.04
CA VAL A 26 -15.77 8.18 3.35
C VAL A 26 -14.90 7.34 4.28
N GLU A 27 -15.00 6.03 4.13
CA GLU A 27 -14.22 5.03 4.87
C GLU A 27 -12.80 4.88 4.33
N GLU A 28 -12.64 5.09 3.02
CA GLU A 28 -11.38 4.97 2.30
C GLU A 28 -11.10 6.27 1.54
N ILE A 29 -9.82 6.58 1.38
CA ILE A 29 -9.38 7.66 0.50
C ILE A 29 -8.79 7.06 -0.78
N ASN A 30 -8.82 7.84 -1.85
CA ASN A 30 -8.14 7.51 -3.10
C ASN A 30 -6.91 8.39 -3.21
N GLU A 31 -5.77 7.78 -3.49
CA GLU A 31 -4.49 8.48 -3.69
C GLU A 31 -3.90 8.08 -5.04
N ILE A 32 -3.34 9.06 -5.76
CA ILE A 32 -2.70 8.81 -7.04
C ILE A 32 -1.20 8.78 -6.83
N MET A 33 -0.57 7.67 -7.16
CA MET A 33 0.88 7.50 -7.05
C MET A 33 1.42 6.80 -8.29
N SER A 34 2.41 7.41 -8.93
CA SER A 34 3.01 6.94 -10.19
C SER A 34 1.96 6.66 -11.28
N GLY A 35 0.87 7.45 -11.30
CA GLY A 35 -0.24 7.30 -12.26
C GLY A 35 -1.17 6.11 -12.01
N LEU A 36 -1.05 5.43 -10.87
CA LEU A 36 -1.99 4.41 -10.40
C LEU A 36 -2.90 5.02 -9.32
N ASN A 37 -4.12 4.52 -9.21
CA ASN A 37 -5.09 4.95 -8.21
C ASN A 37 -5.21 3.88 -7.11
N PHE A 38 -4.80 4.23 -5.90
CA PHE A 38 -4.82 3.34 -4.74
C PHE A 38 -5.95 3.71 -3.79
N LYS A 39 -6.70 2.71 -3.35
CA LYS A 39 -7.64 2.85 -2.24
C LYS A 39 -6.91 2.59 -0.92
N ILE A 40 -6.97 3.57 -0.02
CA ILE A 40 -6.30 3.50 1.27
C ILE A 40 -7.37 3.44 2.35
N SER A 41 -7.41 2.30 3.06
CA SER A 41 -8.23 2.12 4.24
C SER A 41 -7.46 2.58 5.50
N PRO A 42 -8.14 2.86 6.62
CA PRO A 42 -7.53 3.49 7.80
C PRO A 42 -6.40 2.69 8.47
N PHE A 43 -6.38 1.37 8.28
CA PHE A 43 -5.37 0.47 8.85
C PHE A 43 -4.41 -0.10 7.80
N SER A 44 -4.61 0.24 6.53
CA SER A 44 -3.68 -0.14 5.47
C SER A 44 -2.42 0.72 5.58
N PHE A 45 -1.25 0.09 5.53
CA PHE A 45 -0.01 0.84 5.37
C PHE A 45 0.01 1.48 3.99
N PHE A 46 0.26 2.79 3.95
CA PHE A 46 0.55 3.54 2.74
C PHE A 46 1.60 4.59 3.04
N GLN A 47 2.38 4.98 2.03
CA GLN A 47 3.44 5.95 2.20
C GLN A 47 2.86 7.31 2.58
N THR A 48 3.25 7.85 3.73
CA THR A 48 2.73 9.13 4.24
C THR A 48 3.22 10.33 3.44
N ASN A 49 4.28 10.17 2.65
CA ASN A 49 4.81 11.16 1.72
C ASN A 49 4.83 10.57 0.30
N THR A 50 3.73 10.76 -0.43
CA THR A 50 3.56 10.25 -1.80
C THR A 50 4.68 10.69 -2.73
N SER A 51 5.05 11.99 -2.74
CA SER A 51 6.12 12.49 -3.62
C SER A 51 7.49 11.88 -3.30
N GLY A 52 7.76 11.61 -2.02
CA GLY A 52 8.97 10.89 -1.61
C GLY A 52 8.96 9.43 -2.07
N ALA A 53 7.82 8.75 -1.96
CA ALA A 53 7.65 7.38 -2.41
C ALA A 53 7.82 7.24 -3.93
N GLU A 54 7.27 8.17 -4.71
CA GLU A 54 7.46 8.19 -6.17
C GLU A 54 8.94 8.30 -6.53
N LYS A 55 9.67 9.20 -5.87
CA LYS A 55 11.12 9.32 -6.09
C LYS A 55 11.88 8.05 -5.70
N LEU A 56 11.49 7.40 -4.60
CA LEU A 56 12.07 6.13 -4.20
C LEU A 56 11.81 5.05 -5.26
N TYR A 57 10.61 4.99 -5.83
CA TYR A 57 10.27 3.99 -6.84
C TYR A 57 11.03 4.22 -8.15
N GLU A 58 11.25 5.48 -8.55
CA GLU A 58 12.16 5.79 -9.67
C GLU A 58 13.57 5.24 -9.45
N VAL A 59 14.11 5.38 -8.23
CA VAL A 59 15.44 4.84 -7.88
C VAL A 59 15.43 3.31 -7.91
N ILE A 60 14.36 2.67 -7.43
CA ILE A 60 14.21 1.21 -7.51
C ILE A 60 14.20 0.74 -8.98
N GLU A 61 13.44 1.42 -9.84
CA GLU A 61 13.40 1.12 -11.28
C GLU A 61 14.78 1.28 -11.93
N GLU A 62 15.50 2.35 -11.62
CA GLU A 62 16.86 2.59 -12.12
C GLU A 62 17.82 1.45 -11.71
N TYR A 63 17.76 1.02 -10.44
CA TYR A 63 18.63 -0.02 -9.90
C TYR A 63 18.25 -1.42 -10.41
N ALA A 64 16.96 -1.67 -10.66
CA ALA A 64 16.49 -2.93 -11.22
C ALA A 64 16.95 -3.13 -12.68
N GLY A 65 17.19 -2.03 -13.40
CA GLY A 65 17.64 -2.03 -14.79
C GLY A 65 16.58 -2.61 -15.73
N ASP A 66 17.02 -3.37 -16.75
CA ASP A 66 16.09 -4.04 -17.67
C ASP A 66 15.38 -5.22 -16.98
N ILE A 67 14.08 -5.09 -16.80
CA ILE A 67 13.19 -6.07 -16.17
C ILE A 67 12.13 -6.63 -17.13
N GLU A 68 12.15 -6.26 -18.41
CA GLU A 68 11.04 -6.50 -19.35
C GLU A 68 10.62 -7.98 -19.42
N ASN A 69 11.60 -8.88 -19.42
CA ASN A 69 11.37 -10.33 -19.51
C ASN A 69 11.55 -11.07 -18.17
N LYS A 70 11.64 -10.35 -17.05
CA LYS A 70 11.95 -10.90 -15.74
C LYS A 70 10.71 -11.10 -14.87
N VAL A 71 10.81 -12.06 -13.96
CA VAL A 71 9.85 -12.27 -12.88
C VAL A 71 10.38 -11.57 -11.63
N ILE A 72 9.56 -10.71 -11.04
CA ILE A 72 9.88 -9.99 -9.79
C ILE A 72 9.10 -10.62 -8.64
N TYR A 73 9.75 -10.72 -7.48
CA TYR A 73 9.13 -11.08 -6.22
C TYR A 73 9.21 -9.86 -5.29
N ASP A 74 8.06 -9.28 -4.98
CA ASP A 74 7.93 -8.19 -4.02
C ASP A 74 7.61 -8.80 -2.65
N LEU A 75 8.56 -8.72 -1.73
CA LEU A 75 8.47 -9.33 -0.40
C LEU A 75 8.05 -8.27 0.61
N TYR A 76 7.11 -8.62 1.50
CA TYR A 76 6.47 -7.67 2.41
C TYR A 76 5.73 -6.59 1.61
N SER A 77 5.02 -7.04 0.58
CA SER A 77 4.49 -6.15 -0.45
C SER A 77 3.41 -5.19 0.06
N GLY A 78 2.86 -5.41 1.26
CA GLY A 78 1.74 -4.63 1.78
C GLY A 78 0.59 -4.62 0.79
N THR A 79 0.05 -3.43 0.49
CA THR A 79 -0.98 -3.22 -0.53
C THR A 79 -0.44 -3.23 -1.98
N GLY A 80 0.79 -3.72 -2.18
CA GLY A 80 1.36 -3.98 -3.49
C GLY A 80 1.80 -2.75 -4.26
N THR A 81 2.05 -1.62 -3.61
CA THR A 81 2.37 -0.36 -4.31
C THR A 81 3.62 -0.47 -5.19
N ILE A 82 4.69 -1.11 -4.70
CA ILE A 82 5.91 -1.34 -5.49
C ILE A 82 5.63 -2.36 -6.59
N ALA A 83 5.04 -3.51 -6.25
CA ALA A 83 4.68 -4.55 -7.22
C ALA A 83 3.89 -3.99 -8.41
N GLN A 84 2.87 -3.16 -8.17
CA GLN A 84 2.02 -2.60 -9.21
C GLN A 84 2.77 -1.60 -10.11
N VAL A 85 3.69 -0.81 -9.54
CA VAL A 85 4.55 0.09 -10.33
C VAL A 85 5.49 -0.73 -11.22
N MET A 86 6.18 -1.73 -10.65
CA MET A 86 7.12 -2.57 -11.38
C MET A 86 6.43 -3.45 -12.43
N ALA A 87 5.17 -3.85 -12.21
CA ALA A 87 4.36 -4.62 -13.14
C ALA A 87 4.07 -3.91 -14.46
N LYS A 88 4.24 -2.57 -14.53
CA LYS A 88 4.14 -1.82 -15.80
C LYS A 88 5.23 -2.18 -16.80
N LYS A 89 6.38 -2.67 -16.30
CA LYS A 89 7.57 -2.96 -17.11
C LYS A 89 7.95 -4.44 -17.06
N ALA A 90 7.78 -5.12 -15.93
CA ALA A 90 8.18 -6.50 -15.78
C ALA A 90 7.24 -7.50 -16.46
N LYS A 91 7.76 -8.69 -16.83
CA LYS A 91 6.95 -9.79 -17.38
C LYS A 91 5.88 -10.29 -16.41
N LYS A 92 6.25 -10.42 -15.14
CA LYS A 92 5.35 -10.86 -14.07
C LYS A 92 5.87 -10.40 -12.72
N VAL A 93 4.97 -10.05 -11.82
CA VAL A 93 5.28 -9.73 -10.42
C VAL A 93 4.46 -10.62 -9.49
N TYR A 94 5.11 -11.16 -8.46
CA TYR A 94 4.46 -11.85 -7.35
C TYR A 94 4.63 -11.00 -6.08
N GLY A 95 3.53 -10.53 -5.49
CA GLY A 95 3.52 -9.95 -4.16
C GLY A 95 3.41 -11.04 -3.10
N ILE A 96 4.24 -10.96 -2.06
CA ILE A 96 4.24 -11.88 -0.92
C ILE A 96 4.06 -11.03 0.34
N GLU A 97 2.91 -11.20 0.98
CA GLU A 97 2.50 -10.47 2.18
C GLU A 97 1.83 -11.43 3.16
N ILE A 98 2.10 -11.24 4.45
CA ILE A 98 1.57 -12.07 5.54
C ILE A 98 0.24 -11.53 6.08
N VAL A 99 0.00 -10.23 5.93
CA VAL A 99 -1.24 -9.56 6.36
C VAL A 99 -2.30 -9.70 5.27
N GLU A 100 -3.28 -10.58 5.51
CA GLU A 100 -4.39 -10.87 4.59
C GLU A 100 -5.13 -9.61 4.14
N GLU A 101 -5.45 -8.69 5.06
CA GLU A 101 -6.10 -7.42 4.74
C GLU A 101 -5.29 -6.58 3.74
N ALA A 102 -3.95 -6.61 3.81
CA ALA A 102 -3.12 -5.88 2.86
C ALA A 102 -3.14 -6.53 1.47
N VAL A 103 -3.22 -7.87 1.40
CA VAL A 103 -3.36 -8.63 0.15
C VAL A 103 -4.72 -8.35 -0.51
N GLU A 104 -5.81 -8.31 0.26
CA GLU A 104 -7.15 -8.01 -0.27
C GLU A 104 -7.26 -6.59 -0.87
N LYS A 105 -6.40 -5.67 -0.42
CA LYS A 105 -6.36 -4.28 -0.87
C LYS A 105 -5.38 -4.03 -2.02
N ALA A 106 -4.57 -5.02 -2.40
CA ALA A 106 -3.60 -4.93 -3.49
C ALA A 106 -4.26 -5.09 -4.87
#